data_AF-A0A382STW4-F1
#
_entry.id   AF-A0A382STW4-F1
#
_cell.length_a   1.000
_cell.length_b   1.000
_cell.length_c   1.000
_cell.angle_alpha   90.00
_cell.angle_beta   90.00
_cell.angle_gamma   90.00
#
_symmetry.space_group_name_H-M   'P 1'
#
loop_
_entity.id
_entity.type
_entity.pdbx_description
1 polymer ?
#
loop_
_entity_poly.entity_id
_entity_poly.type
_entity_poly.pdbx_seq_one_letter_code
_entity_poly.pdbx_strand_id
1 'polypeptide(L)'
;MVDPLWLLALAYQPATSVEHRQVEVVVLSLMTETVSVSRGIAAPAEEVWALVTDLTAMGRWSPENRGGTWMDGATGPAVGARFRGRNGRGKRVWPTVVTVSECDQPRRFAFELRIGRLGGADWIYDIEPVDQGCLV
;
A
#
# COMPACT_ATOMS: atom_id res chain seq x y z
N MET A 1 -6.61 17.30 17.74
CA MET A 1 -7.38 16.22 17.09
C MET A 1 -7.00 16.27 15.62
N VAL A 2 -5.98 15.51 15.22
CA VAL A 2 -5.34 15.63 13.89
C VAL A 2 -6.18 14.91 12.85
N ASP A 3 -6.61 15.67 11.86
CA ASP A 3 -7.44 15.26 10.73
C ASP A 3 -6.61 14.44 9.71
N PRO A 4 -6.98 13.17 9.41
CA PRO A 4 -6.25 12.33 8.45
C PRO A 4 -6.63 12.59 6.97
N LEU A 5 -7.45 13.60 6.67
CA LEU A 5 -7.94 13.89 5.31
C LEU A 5 -6.91 14.48 4.32
N TRP A 6 -5.63 14.67 4.71
CA TRP A 6 -4.63 15.25 3.80
C TRP A 6 -4.06 14.28 2.74
N LEU A 7 -4.34 12.98 2.82
CA LEU A 7 -3.87 11.99 1.82
C LEU A 7 -4.68 11.94 0.51
N LEU A 8 -5.75 12.74 0.36
CA LEU A 8 -6.62 12.68 -0.83
C LEU A 8 -6.92 14.02 -1.51
N ALA A 9 -6.29 15.13 -1.11
CA ALA A 9 -6.69 16.47 -1.58
C ALA A 9 -5.93 17.04 -2.80
N LEU A 10 -5.11 16.26 -3.55
CA LEU A 10 -4.33 16.82 -4.68
C LEU A 10 -4.52 16.15 -6.05
N ALA A 11 -5.63 15.45 -6.30
CA ALA A 11 -5.88 14.85 -7.62
C ALA A 11 -7.20 15.23 -8.29
N TYR A 12 -7.92 16.25 -7.82
CA TYR A 12 -9.14 16.70 -8.50
C TYR A 12 -9.20 18.22 -8.66
N GLN A 13 -8.63 18.70 -9.77
CA GLN A 13 -9.03 19.97 -10.40
C GLN A 13 -9.68 19.64 -11.75
N PRO A 14 -10.94 20.06 -12.01
CA PRO A 14 -11.51 19.92 -13.34
C PRO A 14 -10.95 21.02 -14.25
N ALA A 15 -9.96 20.68 -15.09
CA ALA A 15 -9.56 21.53 -16.18
C ALA A 15 -10.56 21.37 -17.34
N THR A 16 -11.34 22.41 -17.60
CA THR A 16 -12.19 22.52 -18.78
C THR A 16 -11.41 22.99 -20.01
N SER A 17 -11.69 22.34 -21.14
CA SER A 17 -11.57 22.78 -22.54
C SER A 17 -10.32 22.42 -23.38
N VAL A 18 -10.51 21.35 -24.18
CA VAL A 18 -10.25 21.14 -25.63
C VAL A 18 -8.82 21.32 -26.21
N GLU A 19 -8.27 20.22 -26.76
CA GLU A 19 -8.07 20.04 -28.23
C GLU A 19 -7.78 18.55 -28.55
N HIS A 20 -8.58 17.96 -29.45
CA HIS A 20 -8.40 16.58 -29.91
C HIS A 20 -7.25 16.51 -30.90
N ARG A 21 -6.16 15.84 -30.53
CA ARG A 21 -5.21 15.28 -31.48
C ARG A 21 -4.98 13.81 -31.15
N GLN A 22 -5.55 12.95 -32.00
CA GLN A 22 -5.31 11.52 -31.99
C GLN A 22 -3.85 11.26 -32.36
N VAL A 23 -3.10 10.62 -31.46
CA VAL A 23 -1.75 10.12 -31.74
C VAL A 23 -1.62 8.72 -31.16
N GLU A 24 -1.27 7.79 -32.07
CA GLU A 24 -0.97 6.36 -31.95
C GLU A 24 -1.29 5.60 -30.66
N VAL A 25 -2.13 4.58 -30.81
CA VAL A 25 -2.24 3.46 -29.88
C VAL A 25 -0.92 2.68 -29.91
N VAL A 26 0.01 3.05 -29.02
CA VAL A 26 1.12 2.17 -28.63
C VAL A 26 0.55 1.20 -27.57
N VAL A 27 0.03 0.06 -28.03
CA VAL A 27 -0.26 -1.07 -27.14
C VAL A 27 1.08 -1.64 -26.66
N LEU A 28 1.60 -1.12 -25.54
CA LEU A 28 2.56 -1.74 -24.61
C LEU A 28 2.97 -0.68 -23.56
N SER A 29 2.07 -0.33 -22.64
CA SER A 29 2.50 0.36 -21.42
C SER A 29 3.10 -0.67 -20.46
N LEU A 30 4.42 -0.83 -20.53
CA LEU A 30 5.28 -1.42 -19.50
C LEU A 30 5.69 -0.36 -18.46
N MET A 31 4.81 0.61 -18.16
CA MET A 31 5.16 1.70 -17.26
C MET A 31 4.88 1.28 -15.81
N THR A 32 5.94 0.99 -15.07
CA THR A 32 5.92 1.01 -13.60
C THR A 32 5.81 2.45 -13.16
N GLU A 33 4.59 2.91 -12.88
CA GLU A 33 4.39 4.19 -12.20
C GLU A 33 4.63 3.98 -10.70
N THR A 34 5.71 4.55 -10.19
CA THR A 34 6.00 4.58 -8.76
C THR A 34 5.46 5.88 -8.18
N VAL A 35 4.63 5.75 -7.14
CA VAL A 35 4.19 6.89 -6.31
C VAL A 35 4.76 6.67 -4.91
N SER A 36 5.41 7.69 -4.37
CA SER A 36 5.93 7.68 -3.00
C SER A 36 5.51 8.94 -2.23
N VAL A 37 5.40 8.79 -0.92
CA VAL A 37 5.13 9.86 0.04
C VAL A 37 5.97 9.56 1.26
N SER A 38 6.55 10.59 1.89
CA SER A 38 7.27 10.43 3.14
C SER A 38 6.71 11.31 4.26
N ARG A 39 6.75 10.78 5.49
CA ARG A 39 6.28 11.43 6.72
C ARG A 39 7.14 11.09 7.92
N GLY A 40 7.53 12.14 8.64
CA GLY A 40 8.08 12.00 9.98
C GLY A 40 6.98 11.61 10.96
N ILE A 41 7.26 10.61 11.78
CA ILE A 41 6.37 10.09 12.82
C ILE A 41 7.11 10.19 14.15
N ALA A 42 6.49 10.85 15.12
CA ALA A 42 7.02 10.98 16.48
C ALA A 42 6.78 9.69 17.30
N ALA A 43 7.24 8.55 16.78
CA ALA A 43 7.18 7.24 17.42
C ALA A 43 8.42 6.42 17.01
N PRO A 44 8.85 5.43 17.83
CA PRO A 44 9.93 4.52 17.47
C PRO A 44 9.63 3.74 16.20
N ALA A 45 10.67 3.46 15.40
CA ALA A 45 10.54 2.70 14.14
C ALA A 45 9.93 1.32 14.36
N GLU A 46 10.22 0.66 15.49
CA GLU A 46 9.70 -0.65 15.86
C GLU A 46 8.19 -0.65 16.07
N GLU A 47 7.66 0.41 16.66
CA GLU A 47 6.21 0.55 16.89
C GLU A 47 5.48 0.78 15.57
N VAL A 48 6.04 1.66 14.72
CA VAL A 48 5.48 1.90 13.39
C VAL A 48 5.56 0.65 12.53
N TRP A 49 6.70 -0.05 12.56
CA TRP A 49 6.87 -1.32 11.86
C TRP A 49 5.84 -2.36 12.30
N ALA A 50 5.61 -2.51 13.60
CA ALA A 50 4.61 -3.45 14.12
C ALA A 50 3.19 -3.12 13.62
N LEU A 51 2.86 -1.85 13.48
CA LEU A 51 1.57 -1.40 12.95
C LEU A 51 1.40 -1.67 11.45
N VAL A 52 2.42 -1.36 10.63
CA VAL A 52 2.32 -1.55 9.17
C VAL A 52 2.38 -3.02 8.76
N THR A 53 3.04 -3.86 9.56
CA THR A 53 3.16 -5.30 9.28
C THR A 53 2.00 -6.14 9.82
N ASP A 54 1.19 -5.60 10.74
CA ASP A 54 -0.07 -6.23 11.17
C ASP A 54 -1.18 -6.05 10.12
N LEU A 55 -1.07 -6.85 9.05
CA LEU A 55 -2.06 -6.88 7.97
C LEU A 55 -3.47 -7.28 8.46
N THR A 56 -3.58 -7.98 9.60
CA THR A 56 -4.88 -8.38 10.15
C THR A 56 -5.65 -7.20 10.74
N ALA A 57 -4.94 -6.20 11.27
CA ALA A 57 -5.50 -5.00 11.86
C ALA A 57 -5.82 -3.89 10.84
N MET A 58 -5.53 -4.06 9.55
CA MET A 58 -5.69 -3.02 8.53
C MET A 58 -7.10 -2.41 8.45
N GLY A 59 -8.14 -3.17 8.85
CA GLY A 59 -9.50 -2.65 8.93
C GLY A 59 -9.72 -1.51 9.94
N ARG A 60 -8.77 -1.26 10.85
CA ARG A 60 -8.77 -0.10 11.75
C ARG A 60 -8.27 1.17 11.09
N TRP A 61 -7.43 1.04 10.07
CA TRP A 61 -6.63 2.13 9.51
C TRP A 61 -7.02 2.48 8.06
N SER A 62 -7.41 1.47 7.29
CA SER A 62 -7.70 1.62 5.87
C SER A 62 -9.19 1.90 5.63
N PRO A 63 -9.53 2.84 4.73
CA PRO A 63 -10.90 3.02 4.26
C PRO A 63 -11.38 1.89 3.34
N GLU A 64 -10.48 1.00 2.89
CA GLU A 64 -10.78 -0.06 1.92
C GLU A 64 -10.37 -1.47 2.39
N ASN A 65 -9.14 -1.64 2.88
CA ASN A 65 -8.64 -2.93 3.35
C ASN A 65 -9.19 -3.24 4.75
N ARG A 66 -10.03 -4.27 4.85
CA ARG A 66 -10.70 -4.66 6.11
C ARG A 66 -9.93 -5.73 6.88
N GLY A 67 -8.63 -5.87 6.63
CA GLY A 67 -7.79 -6.94 7.15
C GLY A 67 -8.03 -8.26 6.41
N GLY A 68 -7.73 -9.39 7.06
CA GLY A 68 -7.70 -10.67 6.37
C GLY A 68 -7.12 -11.79 7.21
N THR A 69 -6.59 -12.80 6.54
CA THR A 69 -5.97 -13.96 7.19
C THR A 69 -4.68 -14.35 6.48
N TRP A 70 -3.67 -14.70 7.26
CA TRP A 70 -2.48 -15.38 6.75
C TRP A 70 -2.85 -16.75 6.17
N MET A 71 -2.12 -17.18 5.14
CA MET A 71 -2.35 -18.42 4.41
C MET A 71 -1.23 -19.42 4.67
N ASP A 72 -1.47 -20.68 4.28
CA ASP A 72 -0.43 -21.72 4.19
C ASP A 72 0.35 -21.94 5.51
N GLY A 73 -0.32 -21.74 6.66
CA GLY A 73 0.25 -21.92 7.99
C GLY A 73 1.05 -20.74 8.53
N ALA A 74 1.20 -19.65 7.75
CA ALA A 74 1.84 -18.44 8.23
C ALA A 74 1.05 -17.81 9.39
N THR A 75 1.75 -17.30 10.40
CA THR A 75 1.16 -16.63 11.58
C THR A 75 1.49 -15.14 11.64
N GLY A 76 2.29 -14.64 10.69
CA GLY A 76 2.79 -13.27 10.70
C GLY A 76 3.61 -12.94 9.45
N PRO A 77 4.16 -11.71 9.39
CA PRO A 77 4.97 -11.25 8.28
C PRO A 77 6.29 -12.01 8.23
N ALA A 78 6.59 -12.61 7.07
CA ALA A 78 7.88 -13.22 6.74
C ALA A 78 8.00 -13.29 5.22
N VAL A 79 9.22 -13.22 4.67
CA VAL A 79 9.44 -13.34 3.22
C VAL A 79 8.80 -14.63 2.70
N GLY A 80 8.01 -14.51 1.62
CA GLY A 80 7.23 -15.60 1.02
C GLY A 80 5.89 -15.89 1.69
N ALA A 81 5.62 -15.33 2.88
CA ALA A 81 4.31 -15.49 3.54
C ALA A 81 3.22 -14.84 2.70
N ARG A 82 2.07 -15.51 2.62
CA ARG A 82 0.92 -15.08 1.83
C ARG A 82 -0.22 -14.64 2.72
N PHE A 83 -0.86 -13.54 2.34
CA PHE A 83 -1.99 -12.98 3.08
C PHE A 83 -3.20 -12.81 2.16
N ARG A 84 -4.36 -13.32 2.60
CA ARG A 84 -5.64 -13.10 1.92
C ARG A 84 -6.35 -11.91 2.54
N GLY A 85 -6.29 -10.77 1.87
CA GLY A 85 -6.98 -9.54 2.24
C GLY A 85 -8.45 -9.56 1.85
N ARG A 86 -9.28 -8.88 2.64
CA ARG A 86 -10.68 -8.58 2.34
C ARG A 86 -10.82 -7.09 2.14
N ASN A 87 -11.04 -6.66 0.91
CA ASN A 87 -11.18 -5.25 0.57
C ASN A 87 -12.65 -4.91 0.33
N GLY A 88 -13.02 -3.66 0.52
CA GLY A 88 -14.33 -3.19 0.11
C GLY A 88 -14.49 -1.68 0.16
N ARG A 89 -15.13 -1.13 -0.87
CA ARG A 89 -15.40 0.29 -1.03
C ARG A 89 -16.87 0.49 -1.40
N GLY A 90 -17.61 1.19 -0.54
CA GLY A 90 -19.06 1.28 -0.63
C GLY A 90 -19.70 -0.12 -0.62
N LYS A 91 -20.51 -0.42 -1.63
CA LYS A 91 -21.20 -1.73 -1.77
C LYS A 91 -20.34 -2.83 -2.38
N ARG A 92 -19.14 -2.52 -2.88
CA ARG A 92 -18.25 -3.50 -3.52
C ARG A 92 -17.34 -4.14 -2.47
N VAL A 93 -17.17 -5.45 -2.55
CA VAL A 93 -16.26 -6.23 -1.72
C VAL A 93 -15.50 -7.22 -2.59
N TRP A 94 -14.21 -7.41 -2.33
CA TRP A 94 -13.38 -8.33 -3.11
C TRP A 94 -12.19 -8.84 -2.30
N PRO A 95 -11.79 -10.11 -2.48
CA PRO A 95 -10.56 -10.63 -1.89
C PRO A 95 -9.35 -10.27 -2.75
N THR A 96 -8.19 -10.14 -2.11
CA THR A 96 -6.88 -10.11 -2.76
C THR A 96 -5.93 -11.07 -2.06
N VAL A 97 -4.92 -11.58 -2.77
CA VAL A 97 -3.83 -12.33 -2.16
C VAL A 97 -2.54 -11.59 -2.47
N VAL A 98 -1.80 -11.25 -1.41
CA VAL A 98 -0.47 -10.65 -1.52
C VAL A 98 0.57 -11.60 -0.96
N THR A 99 1.80 -11.46 -1.44
CA THR A 99 2.97 -12.20 -0.95
C THR A 99 3.97 -11.20 -0.40
N VAL A 100 4.46 -11.43 0.82
CA VAL A 100 5.53 -10.62 1.41
C VAL A 100 6.82 -10.87 0.62
N SER A 101 7.39 -9.84 0.03
CA SER A 101 8.65 -9.90 -0.73
C SER A 101 9.85 -9.51 0.12
N GLU A 102 9.67 -8.57 1.05
CA GLU A 102 10.72 -8.11 1.97
C GLU A 102 10.18 -7.95 3.39
N CYS A 103 10.97 -8.36 4.37
CA CYS A 103 10.60 -8.29 5.78
C CYS A 103 11.86 -8.15 6.64
N ASP A 104 12.31 -6.91 6.82
CA ASP A 104 13.51 -6.56 7.58
C ASP A 104 13.10 -5.61 8.72
N GLN A 105 12.96 -6.14 9.94
CA GLN A 105 12.54 -5.35 11.08
C GLN A 105 13.70 -4.50 11.63
N PRO A 106 13.48 -3.21 11.98
CA PRO A 106 12.26 -2.41 11.81
C PRO A 106 12.25 -1.56 10.54
N ARG A 107 13.14 -1.83 9.57
CA ARG A 107 13.50 -0.88 8.50
C ARG A 107 12.71 -1.02 7.21
N ARG A 108 12.25 -2.22 6.87
CA ARG A 108 11.63 -2.46 5.57
C ARG A 108 10.56 -3.53 5.62
N PHE A 109 9.43 -3.25 4.97
CA PHE A 109 8.38 -4.22 4.75
C PHE A 109 7.78 -4.00 3.36
N ALA A 110 7.79 -5.05 2.54
CA ALA A 110 7.22 -5.01 1.21
C ALA A 110 6.37 -6.24 0.93
N PHE A 111 5.28 -6.04 0.19
CA PHE A 111 4.44 -7.12 -0.31
C PHE A 111 3.85 -6.79 -1.67
N GLU A 112 3.60 -7.85 -2.41
CA GLU A 112 3.29 -7.80 -3.82
C GLU A 112 1.90 -8.39 -4.09
N LEU A 113 1.07 -7.64 -4.81
CA LEU A 113 -0.15 -8.16 -5.42
C LEU A 113 0.16 -8.54 -6.87
N ARG A 114 -0.25 -9.73 -7.29
CA ARG A 114 -0.17 -10.17 -8.69
C ARG A 114 -1.56 -10.62 -9.16
N ILE A 115 -2.05 -10.05 -10.25
CA ILE A 115 -3.38 -10.31 -10.82
C ILE A 115 -3.23 -10.95 -12.20
N GLY A 116 -2.69 -12.17 -12.25
CA GLY A 116 -2.48 -12.91 -13.50
C GLY A 116 -1.74 -12.07 -14.55
N ARG A 117 -2.29 -11.98 -15.77
CA ARG A 117 -1.71 -11.18 -16.86
C ARG A 117 -2.06 -9.68 -16.80
N LEU A 118 -2.88 -9.25 -15.83
CA LEU A 118 -3.35 -7.86 -15.68
C LEU A 118 -2.36 -6.99 -14.90
N GLY A 119 -1.22 -7.53 -14.47
CA GLY A 119 -0.20 -6.82 -13.71
C GLY A 119 -0.35 -7.00 -12.20
N GLY A 120 -0.03 -5.97 -11.43
CA GLY A 120 0.07 -6.04 -9.98
C GLY A 120 0.27 -4.67 -9.34
N ALA A 121 0.43 -4.69 -8.02
CA ALA A 121 0.80 -3.51 -7.25
C ALA A 121 1.75 -3.92 -6.14
N ASP A 122 2.87 -3.22 -6.03
CA ASP A 122 3.87 -3.41 -4.99
C ASP A 122 3.70 -2.34 -3.93
N TRP A 123 3.67 -2.77 -2.68
CA TRP A 123 3.58 -1.89 -1.52
C TRP A 123 4.89 -1.99 -0.76
N ILE A 124 5.56 -0.86 -0.56
CA ILE A 124 6.87 -0.79 0.09
C ILE A 124 6.78 0.25 1.20
N TYR A 125 7.21 -0.13 2.39
CA TYR A 125 7.42 0.73 3.54
C TYR A 125 8.91 0.71 3.86
N ASP A 126 9.58 1.84 3.65
CA ASP A 126 10.92 2.10 4.17
C ASP A 126 10.76 2.89 5.47
N ILE A 127 11.46 2.50 6.53
CA ILE A 127 11.36 3.10 7.86
C ILE A 127 12.78 3.40 8.34
N GLU A 128 13.10 4.68 8.41
CA GLU A 128 14.39 5.18 8.87
C GLU A 128 14.26 5.73 10.30
N PRO A 129 14.92 5.11 11.30
CA PRO A 129 14.99 5.68 12.64
C PRO A 129 15.73 7.04 12.62
N VAL A 130 15.17 8.04 13.30
CA VAL A 130 15.76 9.38 13.47
C VAL A 130 15.71 9.77 14.96
N ASP A 131 16.44 10.81 15.36
CA ASP A 131 16.61 11.19 16.77
C ASP A 131 15.31 11.30 17.59
N GLN A 132 14.21 11.76 16.96
CA GLN A 132 12.91 11.96 17.62
C GLN A 132 11.78 11.11 17.02
N GLY A 133 12.09 9.94 16.45
CA GLY A 133 11.10 9.00 15.94
C GLY A 133 11.57 8.25 14.69
N CYS A 134 10.77 8.24 13.64
CA CYS A 134 11.17 7.68 12.35
C CYS A 134 10.64 8.49 11.17
N LEU A 135 11.33 8.39 10.04
CA LEU A 135 10.82 8.77 8.72
C LEU A 135 10.30 7.50 8.05
N VAL A 136 9.06 7.56 7.54
CA VAL A 136 8.46 6.53 6.67
C VAL A 136 8.22 7.12 5.31
#